data_AF-A0A840ENX9-F1
#
_entry.id   AF-A0A840ENX9-F1
#
_cell.length_a   1.000
_cell.length_b   1.000
_cell.length_c   1.000
_cell.angle_alpha   90.00
_cell.angle_beta   90.00
_cell.angle_gamma   90.00
#
_symmetry.space_group_name_H-M   'P 1'
#
loop_
_entity.id
_entity.type
_entity.pdbx_description
1 polymer ?
#
loop_
_entity_poly.entity_id
_entity_poly.type
_entity_poly.pdbx_seq_one_letter_code
_entity_poly.pdbx_strand_id
1 'polypeptide(L)'
;MIRSLINKSSNLYLIILIIGFFFIGVVPKIFGLTEGSIAVPFRAFILVVSIFLILSILLSRKVPKLYLNRYFLFFVFWFLYTIRIFYDLFVINIILAPNKKPIEYLQFAFGVVFIPSLCVILITQAKNIDYDWLLKWVYRILFFTLCVALYSRGNSNLVGRDAGDINVGIIMFGQYGTTLSLLSLFYLTKKDKDFKKNIFYIFGFILGFMGVFVSASKSPLLALILVSLLFLFLWYGSVKSLLLLLTLGIIIYVFFADILFFLNDIFKSSLIERILYAIEVGGDKTREKYFATAFNEFIDNPIFGNAMLIQEYSISGNYPHNLILEALMSIGFMGGITIMLWIAKCIRGFYLNCKKHSANTWISLLFMQYLVFSMFSGNIFSNNLFWIFSVLVIGVNYKSITNEKYKRDNV
;
A
#
# COMPACT_ATOMS: atom_id res chain seq x y z
N MET A 1 2.34 -25.89 -22.64
CA MET A 1 2.52 -26.20 -21.21
C MET A 1 3.38 -25.17 -20.46
N ILE A 2 4.62 -24.90 -20.91
CA ILE A 2 5.57 -23.96 -20.25
C ILE A 2 5.03 -22.53 -20.08
N ARG A 3 4.35 -21.95 -21.09
CA ARG A 3 3.71 -20.62 -20.99
C ARG A 3 2.61 -20.54 -19.93
N SER A 4 1.84 -21.62 -19.75
CA SER A 4 0.77 -21.69 -18.73
C SER A 4 1.36 -21.72 -17.32
N LEU A 5 2.43 -22.51 -17.12
CA LEU A 5 3.18 -22.53 -15.86
C LEU A 5 3.77 -21.14 -15.54
N ILE A 6 4.41 -20.49 -16.52
CA ILE A 6 5.05 -19.17 -16.35
C ILE A 6 4.04 -18.04 -16.03
N ASN A 7 2.84 -18.06 -16.62
CA ASN A 7 1.78 -17.10 -16.31
C ASN A 7 1.24 -17.33 -14.88
N LYS A 8 0.99 -18.59 -14.50
CA LYS A 8 0.56 -18.95 -13.14
C LYS A 8 1.59 -18.52 -12.09
N SER A 9 2.89 -18.72 -12.35
CA SER A 9 3.96 -18.26 -11.45
C SER A 9 3.96 -16.74 -11.25
N SER A 10 3.54 -15.97 -12.25
CA SER A 10 3.54 -14.50 -12.18
C SER A 10 2.37 -13.95 -11.38
N ASN A 11 1.18 -14.52 -11.55
CA ASN A 11 0.05 -14.19 -10.70
C ASN A 11 0.33 -14.60 -9.24
N LEU A 12 0.92 -15.79 -9.02
CA LEU A 12 1.29 -16.24 -7.68
C LEU A 12 2.30 -15.29 -7.03
N TYR A 13 3.33 -14.87 -7.76
CA TYR A 13 4.29 -13.88 -7.28
C TYR A 13 3.61 -12.56 -6.88
N LEU A 14 2.66 -12.06 -7.67
CA LEU A 14 1.88 -10.86 -7.32
C LEU A 14 1.03 -11.06 -6.06
N ILE A 15 0.43 -12.24 -5.85
CA ILE A 15 -0.27 -12.56 -4.59
C ILE A 15 0.69 -12.45 -3.41
N ILE A 16 1.88 -13.08 -3.52
CA ILE A 16 2.88 -13.08 -2.45
C ILE A 16 3.37 -11.65 -2.17
N LEU A 17 3.56 -10.82 -3.19
CA LEU A 17 3.93 -9.42 -3.00
C LEU A 17 2.85 -8.59 -2.28
N ILE A 18 1.57 -8.79 -2.61
CA ILE A 18 0.48 -7.95 -2.09
C ILE A 18 0.10 -8.35 -0.66
N ILE A 19 0.00 -9.65 -0.37
CA ILE A 19 -0.52 -10.14 0.92
C ILE A 19 0.36 -11.20 1.58
N GLY A 20 1.44 -11.65 0.94
CA GLY A 20 2.29 -12.71 1.46
C GLY A 20 2.88 -12.34 2.82
N PHE A 21 3.35 -11.10 2.99
CA PHE A 21 3.91 -10.63 4.26
C PHE A 21 2.87 -10.66 5.40
N PHE A 22 1.61 -10.34 5.10
CA PHE A 22 0.54 -10.43 6.09
C PHE A 22 0.25 -11.87 6.48
N PHE A 23 0.15 -12.75 5.49
CA PHE A 23 -0.11 -14.17 5.68
C PHE A 23 0.98 -14.82 6.54
N ILE A 24 2.26 -14.61 6.21
CA ILE A 24 3.39 -15.17 6.95
C ILE A 24 3.66 -14.46 8.29
N GLY A 25 3.13 -13.26 8.51
CA GLY A 25 3.15 -12.64 9.84
C GLY A 25 2.17 -13.31 10.80
N VAL A 26 0.95 -13.57 10.32
CA VAL A 26 -0.18 -14.04 11.14
C VAL A 26 -0.19 -15.55 11.34
N VAL A 27 0.01 -16.34 10.26
CA VAL A 27 -0.28 -17.79 10.29
C VAL A 27 0.73 -18.59 11.12
N PRO A 28 2.05 -18.35 11.05
CA PRO A 28 3.04 -19.08 11.87
C PRO A 28 2.82 -18.98 13.38
N LYS A 29 2.16 -17.91 13.85
CA LYS A 29 1.81 -17.74 15.26
C LYS A 29 0.84 -18.80 15.77
N ILE A 30 -0.03 -19.32 14.90
CA ILE A 30 -0.92 -20.45 15.22
C ILE A 30 -0.10 -21.70 15.57
N PHE A 31 1.08 -21.85 14.96
CA PHE A 31 1.95 -23.02 15.12
C PHE A 31 3.05 -22.80 16.18
N GLY A 32 3.02 -21.71 16.94
CA GLY A 32 3.98 -21.45 18.02
C GLY A 32 5.40 -21.12 17.56
N LEU A 33 5.60 -20.72 16.30
CA LEU A 33 6.92 -20.33 15.77
C LEU A 33 7.33 -18.94 16.28
N THR A 34 8.62 -18.77 16.61
CA THR A 34 9.15 -17.56 17.27
C THR A 34 9.16 -16.32 16.36
N GLU A 35 8.84 -15.18 16.97
CA GLU A 35 8.70 -13.85 16.36
C GLU A 35 10.00 -13.37 15.68
N GLY A 36 9.89 -12.60 14.59
CA GLY A 36 11.02 -11.99 13.86
C GLY A 36 11.82 -12.91 12.91
N SER A 37 11.83 -14.21 13.15
CA SER A 37 12.63 -15.19 12.39
C SER A 37 12.21 -15.38 10.92
N ILE A 38 10.98 -14.97 10.56
CA ILE A 38 10.36 -15.26 9.25
C ILE A 38 10.43 -14.06 8.28
N ALA A 39 10.48 -12.83 8.80
CA ALA A 39 10.42 -11.62 7.98
C ALA A 39 11.65 -11.45 7.07
N VAL A 40 12.85 -11.73 7.57
CA VAL A 40 14.10 -11.63 6.80
C VAL A 40 14.17 -12.71 5.71
N PRO A 41 13.94 -14.01 6.00
CA PRO A 41 13.85 -15.05 4.96
C PRO A 41 12.80 -14.74 3.90
N PHE A 42 11.63 -14.20 4.29
CA PHE A 42 10.59 -13.84 3.33
C PHE A 42 11.03 -12.72 2.38
N ARG A 43 11.70 -11.67 2.88
CA ARG A 43 12.24 -10.60 2.02
C ARG A 43 13.32 -11.13 1.09
N ALA A 44 14.20 -12.00 1.57
CA ALA A 44 15.20 -12.67 0.75
C ALA A 44 14.55 -13.54 -0.35
N PHE A 45 13.51 -14.29 -0.01
CA PHE A 45 12.73 -15.07 -0.95
C PHE A 45 12.09 -14.19 -2.04
N ILE A 46 11.45 -13.08 -1.65
CA ILE A 46 10.90 -12.10 -2.61
C ILE A 46 11.99 -11.59 -3.55
N LEU A 47 13.16 -11.21 -3.03
CA LEU A 47 14.27 -10.72 -3.84
C LEU A 47 14.76 -11.79 -4.84
N VAL A 48 15.00 -13.01 -4.38
CA VAL A 48 15.47 -14.12 -5.22
C VAL A 48 14.45 -14.43 -6.33
N VAL A 49 13.16 -14.54 -6.00
CA VAL A 49 12.10 -14.77 -7.00
C VAL A 49 12.01 -13.60 -7.97
N SER A 50 12.17 -12.36 -7.50
CA SER A 50 12.18 -11.17 -8.36
C SER A 50 13.31 -11.24 -9.39
N ILE A 51 14.55 -11.50 -8.93
CA ILE A 51 15.72 -11.62 -9.81
C ILE A 51 15.53 -12.77 -10.81
N PHE A 52 15.09 -13.93 -10.34
CA PHE A 52 14.84 -15.08 -11.20
C PHE A 52 13.82 -14.77 -12.30
N LEU A 53 12.70 -14.11 -11.97
CA LEU A 53 11.67 -13.74 -12.94
C LEU A 53 12.17 -12.68 -13.92
N ILE A 54 12.95 -11.69 -13.46
CA ILE A 54 13.60 -10.68 -14.31
C ILE A 54 14.52 -11.38 -15.32
N LEU A 55 15.47 -12.20 -14.85
CA LEU A 55 16.41 -12.93 -15.71
C LEU A 55 15.69 -13.84 -16.69
N SER A 56 14.66 -14.56 -16.23
CA SER A 56 13.83 -15.43 -17.10
C SER A 56 13.16 -14.65 -18.23
N ILE A 57 12.66 -13.43 -17.97
CA ILE A 57 12.04 -12.59 -19.00
C ILE A 57 13.10 -12.10 -19.99
N LEU A 58 14.24 -11.59 -19.49
CA LEU A 58 15.32 -11.06 -20.33
C LEU A 58 15.94 -12.14 -21.24
N LEU A 59 16.16 -13.33 -20.71
CA LEU A 59 16.75 -14.45 -21.46
C LEU A 59 15.78 -15.08 -22.46
N SER A 60 14.46 -14.91 -22.28
CA SER A 60 13.46 -15.56 -23.13
C SER A 60 13.43 -15.09 -24.59
N ARG A 61 14.26 -14.10 -25.00
CA ARG A 61 14.39 -13.48 -26.34
C ARG A 61 13.09 -12.98 -26.99
N LYS A 62 11.93 -13.23 -26.38
CA LYS A 62 10.61 -12.69 -26.70
C LYS A 62 10.31 -11.49 -25.82
N VAL A 63 11.27 -10.58 -25.71
CA VAL A 63 11.07 -9.31 -25.04
C VAL A 63 10.06 -8.56 -25.90
N PRO A 64 8.78 -8.42 -25.47
CA PRO A 64 7.88 -7.52 -26.20
C PRO A 64 8.54 -6.14 -26.20
N LYS A 65 8.25 -5.29 -27.20
CA LYS A 65 8.70 -3.88 -27.17
C LYS A 65 8.40 -3.31 -25.78
N LEU A 66 9.43 -3.20 -24.92
CA LEU A 66 9.22 -2.79 -23.55
C LEU A 66 8.94 -1.30 -23.62
N TYR A 67 7.73 -0.91 -23.26
CA TYR A 67 7.34 0.50 -23.27
C TYR A 67 7.81 1.17 -21.97
N LEU A 68 9.12 1.07 -21.69
CA LEU A 68 9.76 1.61 -20.50
C LEU A 68 9.60 3.12 -20.39
N ASN A 69 9.42 3.83 -21.52
CA ASN A 69 9.13 5.26 -21.54
C ASN A 69 7.91 5.63 -20.69
N ARG A 70 6.96 4.70 -20.48
CA ARG A 70 5.81 4.92 -19.59
C ARG A 70 6.21 5.01 -18.12
N TYR A 71 7.29 4.34 -17.76
CA TYR A 71 7.87 4.29 -16.43
C TYR A 71 9.07 5.22 -16.30
N PHE A 72 9.29 6.11 -17.27
CA PHE A 72 10.42 7.06 -17.27
C PHE A 72 10.52 7.83 -15.94
N LEU A 73 9.42 8.42 -15.46
CA LEU A 73 9.41 9.14 -14.17
C LEU A 73 9.76 8.25 -12.97
N PHE A 74 9.31 6.98 -12.98
CA PHE A 74 9.69 6.01 -11.95
C PHE A 74 11.20 5.76 -11.97
N PHE A 75 11.79 5.54 -13.15
CA PHE A 75 13.22 5.31 -13.28
C PHE A 75 14.07 6.54 -12.92
N VAL A 76 13.64 7.74 -13.36
CA VAL A 76 14.32 8.99 -12.99
C VAL A 76 14.31 9.20 -11.49
N PHE A 77 13.15 9.02 -10.84
CA PHE A 77 13.04 9.16 -9.39
C PHE A 77 13.97 8.18 -8.66
N TRP A 78 13.89 6.89 -9.00
CA TRP A 78 14.71 5.87 -8.34
C TRP A 78 16.20 6.01 -8.64
N PHE A 79 16.58 6.52 -9.81
CA PHE A 79 17.96 6.85 -10.11
C PHE A 79 18.49 7.95 -9.19
N LEU A 80 17.77 9.08 -9.09
CA LEU A 80 18.14 10.19 -8.21
C LEU A 80 18.17 9.74 -6.73
N TYR A 81 17.16 8.99 -6.31
CA TYR A 81 17.06 8.50 -4.93
C TYR A 81 18.15 7.48 -4.60
N THR A 82 18.55 6.64 -5.57
CA THR A 82 19.67 5.71 -5.42
C THR A 82 20.97 6.48 -5.19
N ILE A 83 21.25 7.50 -6.01
CA ILE A 83 22.43 8.36 -5.81
C ILE A 83 22.42 8.93 -4.39
N ARG A 84 21.28 9.48 -3.96
CA ARG A 84 21.11 10.04 -2.61
C ARG A 84 21.38 9.02 -1.51
N ILE A 85 20.78 7.82 -1.58
CA ILE A 85 21.00 6.75 -0.60
C ILE A 85 22.49 6.41 -0.49
N PHE A 86 23.17 6.19 -1.62
CA PHE A 86 24.59 5.81 -1.59
C PHE A 86 25.48 6.95 -1.08
N TYR A 87 25.18 8.18 -1.47
CA TYR A 87 25.90 9.35 -1.03
C TYR A 87 25.77 9.56 0.49
N ASP A 88 24.55 9.49 1.02
CA ASP A 88 24.30 9.70 2.43
C ASP A 88 24.90 8.57 3.30
N LEU A 89 24.77 7.31 2.86
CA LEU A 89 25.18 6.15 3.64
C LEU A 89 26.70 5.88 3.61
N PHE A 90 27.38 6.19 2.52
CA PHE A 90 28.78 5.78 2.32
C PHE A 90 29.75 6.95 2.11
N VAL A 91 29.27 8.15 1.77
CA VAL A 91 30.12 9.33 1.59
C VAL A 91 29.98 10.26 2.79
N ILE A 92 28.76 10.69 3.12
CA ILE A 92 28.51 11.60 4.25
C ILE A 92 28.53 10.85 5.60
N ASN A 93 28.07 9.59 5.63
CA ASN A 93 27.83 8.83 6.86
C ASN A 93 26.83 9.55 7.79
N ILE A 94 25.62 9.81 7.26
CA ILE A 94 24.54 10.45 8.00
C ILE A 94 24.15 9.69 9.28
N ILE A 95 23.50 10.38 10.23
CA ILE A 95 22.97 9.75 11.43
C ILE A 95 21.77 8.87 11.06
N LEU A 96 21.87 7.58 11.38
CA LEU A 96 20.84 6.58 11.15
C LEU A 96 19.94 6.42 12.37
N ALA A 97 18.80 5.74 12.17
CA ALA A 97 17.96 5.34 13.29
C ALA A 97 18.75 4.44 14.27
N PRO A 98 18.45 4.50 15.58
CA PRO A 98 19.15 3.70 16.58
C PRO A 98 19.17 2.21 16.21
N ASN A 99 20.33 1.58 16.36
CA ASN A 99 20.57 0.16 16.06
C ASN A 99 20.36 -0.24 14.59
N LYS A 100 20.29 0.70 13.64
CA LYS A 100 20.19 0.42 12.20
C LYS A 100 21.53 0.56 11.49
N LYS A 101 21.81 -0.38 10.60
CA LYS A 101 23.01 -0.38 9.74
C LYS A 101 22.68 0.11 8.32
N PRO A 102 23.64 0.70 7.59
CA PRO A 102 23.46 1.11 6.20
C PRO A 102 22.87 0.01 5.30
N ILE A 103 23.32 -1.24 5.50
CA ILE A 103 22.86 -2.39 4.72
C ILE A 103 21.35 -2.66 4.86
N GLU A 104 20.75 -2.34 6.01
CA GLU A 104 19.30 -2.52 6.20
C GLU A 104 18.51 -1.57 5.30
N TYR A 105 18.94 -0.32 5.16
CA TYR A 105 18.32 0.66 4.27
C TYR A 105 18.42 0.21 2.80
N LEU A 106 19.57 -0.32 2.39
CA LEU A 106 19.74 -0.91 1.04
C LEU A 106 18.83 -2.13 0.84
N GLN A 107 18.71 -3.00 1.84
CA GLN A 107 17.83 -4.17 1.77
C GLN A 107 16.36 -3.76 1.60
N PHE A 108 15.89 -2.73 2.31
CA PHE A 108 14.54 -2.22 2.11
C PHE A 108 14.38 -1.55 0.73
N ALA A 109 15.23 -0.55 0.44
CA ALA A 109 15.14 0.24 -0.79
C ALA A 109 15.19 -0.63 -2.05
N PHE A 110 16.14 -1.56 -2.12
CA PHE A 110 16.36 -2.38 -3.30
C PHE A 110 15.69 -3.74 -3.20
N GLY A 111 15.89 -4.44 -2.09
CA GLY A 111 15.41 -5.82 -1.90
C GLY A 111 13.89 -5.93 -1.76
N VAL A 112 13.24 -4.95 -1.13
CA VAL A 112 11.80 -4.99 -0.84
C VAL A 112 11.01 -4.08 -1.78
N VAL A 113 11.60 -2.98 -2.26
CA VAL A 113 10.87 -1.97 -3.04
C VAL A 113 11.28 -1.95 -4.51
N PHE A 114 12.48 -1.50 -4.85
CA PHE A 114 12.86 -1.21 -6.24
C PHE A 114 12.90 -2.45 -7.13
N ILE A 115 13.61 -3.52 -6.72
CA ILE A 115 13.78 -4.73 -7.54
C ILE A 115 12.43 -5.46 -7.72
N PRO A 116 11.60 -5.66 -6.67
CA PRO A 116 10.25 -6.20 -6.86
C PRO A 116 9.37 -5.33 -7.77
N SER A 117 9.43 -4.00 -7.64
CA SER A 117 8.67 -3.08 -8.52
C SER A 117 9.12 -3.19 -9.97
N LEU A 118 10.43 -3.30 -10.23
CA LEU A 118 10.99 -3.55 -11.55
C LEU A 118 10.50 -4.89 -12.14
N CYS A 119 10.48 -5.94 -11.32
CA CYS A 119 9.94 -7.24 -11.70
C CYS A 119 8.47 -7.12 -12.14
N VAL A 120 7.65 -6.38 -11.39
CA VAL A 120 6.24 -6.12 -11.74
C VAL A 120 6.11 -5.35 -13.05
N ILE A 121 6.94 -4.32 -13.29
CA ILE A 121 6.98 -3.60 -14.59
C ILE A 121 7.22 -4.57 -15.74
N LEU A 122 8.19 -5.48 -15.60
CA LEU A 122 8.53 -6.44 -16.64
C LEU A 122 7.45 -7.50 -16.84
N ILE A 123 6.89 -8.05 -15.77
CA ILE A 123 5.82 -9.06 -15.84
C ILE A 123 4.57 -8.49 -16.50
N THR A 124 4.15 -7.28 -16.15
CA THR A 124 2.95 -6.65 -16.71
C THR A 124 3.03 -6.43 -18.23
N GLN A 125 4.25 -6.23 -18.75
CA GLN A 125 4.52 -6.05 -20.17
C GLN A 125 4.77 -7.38 -20.90
N ALA A 126 5.51 -8.30 -20.28
CA ALA A 126 5.96 -9.53 -20.91
C ALA A 126 4.96 -10.68 -20.84
N LYS A 127 4.06 -10.66 -19.83
CA LYS A 127 3.20 -11.80 -19.52
C LYS A 127 1.73 -11.39 -19.48
N ASN A 128 0.88 -12.38 -19.71
CA ASN A 128 -0.56 -12.19 -19.59
C ASN A 128 -0.97 -12.48 -18.14
N ILE A 129 -1.06 -11.41 -17.34
CA ILE A 129 -1.59 -11.46 -15.97
C ILE A 129 -3.10 -11.60 -16.04
N ASP A 130 -3.64 -12.57 -15.33
CA ASP A 130 -5.08 -12.70 -15.11
C ASP A 130 -5.44 -11.93 -13.83
N TYR A 131 -5.92 -10.70 -14.01
CA TYR A 131 -6.24 -9.79 -12.92
C TYR A 131 -7.51 -10.18 -12.15
N ASP A 132 -8.46 -10.87 -12.78
CA ASP A 132 -9.67 -11.36 -12.11
C ASP A 132 -9.32 -12.54 -11.19
N TRP A 133 -8.47 -13.46 -11.66
CA TRP A 133 -7.92 -14.53 -10.83
C TRP A 133 -7.09 -13.97 -9.69
N LEU A 134 -6.21 -12.99 -9.96
CA LEU A 134 -5.39 -12.33 -8.95
C LEU A 134 -6.28 -11.70 -7.86
N LEU A 135 -7.28 -10.90 -8.25
CA LEU A 135 -8.22 -10.27 -7.33
C LEU A 135 -8.94 -11.31 -6.47
N LYS A 136 -9.46 -12.38 -7.08
CA LYS A 136 -10.19 -13.45 -6.39
C LYS A 136 -9.36 -14.09 -5.27
N TRP A 137 -8.09 -14.40 -5.55
CA TRP A 137 -7.23 -15.05 -4.56
C TRP A 137 -6.67 -14.08 -3.53
N VAL A 138 -6.31 -12.86 -3.93
CA VAL A 138 -5.94 -11.81 -2.98
C VAL A 138 -7.07 -11.61 -1.97
N TYR A 139 -8.32 -11.49 -2.45
CA TYR A 139 -9.49 -11.34 -1.59
C TYR A 139 -9.66 -12.51 -0.61
N ARG A 140 -9.65 -13.75 -1.11
CA ARG A 140 -9.91 -14.96 -0.29
C ARG A 140 -8.85 -15.19 0.77
N ILE A 141 -7.57 -15.05 0.40
CA ILE A 141 -6.46 -15.24 1.33
C ILE A 141 -6.51 -14.11 2.37
N LEU A 142 -6.72 -12.86 1.96
CA LEU A 142 -6.84 -11.73 2.87
C LEU A 142 -8.00 -11.88 3.85
N PHE A 143 -9.17 -12.30 3.38
CA PHE A 143 -10.34 -12.60 4.20
C PHE A 143 -9.99 -13.66 5.26
N PHE A 144 -9.42 -14.79 4.84
CA PHE A 144 -9.02 -15.86 5.74
C PHE A 144 -7.98 -15.40 6.76
N THR A 145 -6.92 -14.71 6.33
CA THR A 145 -5.86 -14.22 7.22
C THR A 145 -6.40 -13.20 8.23
N LEU A 146 -7.33 -12.32 7.85
CA LEU A 146 -7.96 -11.40 8.79
C LEU A 146 -8.86 -12.13 9.80
N CYS A 147 -9.61 -13.16 9.40
CA CYS A 147 -10.36 -14.00 10.34
C CYS A 147 -9.43 -14.60 11.39
N VAL A 148 -8.33 -15.22 10.94
CA VAL A 148 -7.33 -15.84 11.83
C VAL A 148 -6.71 -14.80 12.76
N ALA A 149 -6.33 -13.64 12.23
CA ALA A 149 -5.68 -12.61 13.02
C ALA A 149 -6.61 -12.01 14.08
N LEU A 150 -7.88 -11.74 13.72
CA LEU A 150 -8.88 -11.22 14.66
C LEU A 150 -9.28 -12.26 15.71
N TYR A 151 -9.35 -13.54 15.35
CA TYR A 151 -9.55 -14.62 16.31
C TYR A 151 -8.38 -14.72 17.31
N SER A 152 -7.14 -14.70 16.80
CA SER A 152 -5.94 -14.69 17.65
C SER A 152 -5.91 -13.46 18.57
N ARG A 153 -6.36 -12.31 18.07
CA ARG A 153 -6.48 -11.07 18.85
C ARG A 153 -7.50 -11.19 19.99
N GLY A 154 -8.70 -11.68 19.72
CA GLY A 154 -9.75 -11.82 20.72
C GLY A 154 -9.34 -12.71 21.90
N ASN A 155 -8.45 -13.68 21.66
CA ASN A 155 -7.91 -14.56 22.69
C ASN A 155 -6.63 -14.02 23.38
N SER A 156 -6.18 -12.81 23.04
CA SER A 156 -4.94 -12.24 23.59
C SER A 156 -5.21 -11.32 24.79
N ASN A 157 -4.32 -11.38 25.78
CA ASN A 157 -4.38 -10.49 26.96
C ASN A 157 -3.74 -9.11 26.72
N LEU A 158 -3.07 -8.92 25.58
CA LEU A 158 -2.40 -7.67 25.23
C LEU A 158 -3.42 -6.53 25.03
N VAL A 159 -3.15 -5.37 25.61
CA VAL A 159 -4.02 -4.18 25.55
C VAL A 159 -3.34 -3.09 24.71
N GLY A 160 -4.12 -2.34 23.94
CA GLY A 160 -3.60 -1.17 23.22
C GLY A 160 -2.70 -1.50 22.02
N ARG A 161 -1.75 -0.61 21.73
CA ARG A 161 -0.98 -0.58 20.47
C ARG A 161 0.11 -1.65 20.36
N ASP A 162 0.50 -2.24 21.48
CA ASP A 162 1.50 -3.31 21.58
C ASP A 162 0.95 -4.67 21.15
N ALA A 163 -0.30 -4.68 20.67
CA ALA A 163 -1.07 -5.87 20.39
C ALA A 163 -1.46 -6.05 18.90
N GLY A 164 -1.05 -5.12 18.03
CA GLY A 164 -0.95 -5.44 16.61
C GLY A 164 0.11 -6.51 16.42
N ASP A 165 -0.06 -7.40 15.43
CA ASP A 165 0.94 -8.43 15.15
C ASP A 165 2.32 -7.77 15.01
N ILE A 166 3.21 -8.03 15.99
CA ILE A 166 4.51 -7.40 16.14
C ILE A 166 5.33 -7.57 14.86
N ASN A 167 5.08 -8.65 14.11
CA ASN A 167 5.77 -8.95 12.86
C ASN A 167 5.25 -8.12 11.68
N VAL A 168 3.95 -7.85 11.63
CA VAL A 168 3.33 -7.07 10.53
C VAL A 168 3.39 -5.57 10.81
N GLY A 169 3.36 -5.19 12.09
CA GLY A 169 3.18 -3.83 12.56
C GLY A 169 1.71 -3.42 12.54
N ILE A 170 1.26 -2.81 13.65
CA ILE A 170 -0.15 -2.49 13.87
C ILE A 170 -0.76 -1.60 12.78
N ILE A 171 0.02 -0.67 12.22
CA ILE A 171 -0.48 0.23 11.16
C ILE A 171 -0.75 -0.57 9.89
N MET A 172 0.16 -1.47 9.51
CA MET A 172 0.00 -2.31 8.32
C MET A 172 -1.14 -3.31 8.49
N PHE A 173 -1.35 -3.83 9.71
CA PHE A 173 -2.54 -4.63 10.04
C PHE A 173 -3.84 -3.89 9.68
N GLY A 174 -3.96 -2.64 10.12
CA GLY A 174 -5.12 -1.81 9.76
C GLY A 174 -5.22 -1.55 8.26
N GLN A 175 -4.09 -1.35 7.56
CA GLN A 175 -4.08 -1.20 6.10
C GLN A 175 -4.59 -2.45 5.38
N TYR A 176 -4.27 -3.66 5.85
CA TYR A 176 -4.85 -4.89 5.30
C TYR A 176 -6.36 -4.99 5.54
N GLY A 177 -6.83 -4.49 6.68
CA GLY A 177 -8.27 -4.26 6.94
C GLY A 177 -8.90 -3.34 5.90
N THR A 178 -8.30 -2.17 5.67
CA THR A 178 -8.74 -1.21 4.63
C THR A 178 -8.76 -1.85 3.25
N THR A 179 -7.74 -2.64 2.89
CA THR A 179 -7.68 -3.37 1.62
C THR A 179 -8.87 -4.31 1.48
N LEU A 180 -9.19 -5.12 2.48
CA LEU A 180 -10.33 -6.04 2.40
C LEU A 180 -11.66 -5.30 2.26
N SER A 181 -11.85 -4.20 3.00
CA SER A 181 -13.07 -3.38 2.90
C SER A 181 -13.20 -2.73 1.52
N LEU A 182 -12.12 -2.16 0.96
CA LEU A 182 -12.16 -1.56 -0.38
C LEU A 182 -12.39 -2.59 -1.49
N LEU A 183 -11.80 -3.79 -1.39
CA LEU A 183 -12.06 -4.86 -2.35
C LEU A 183 -13.50 -5.39 -2.25
N SER A 184 -14.02 -5.49 -1.03
CA SER A 184 -15.42 -5.87 -0.79
C SER A 184 -16.38 -4.84 -1.39
N LEU A 185 -16.10 -3.55 -1.17
CA LEU A 185 -16.86 -2.46 -1.77
C LEU A 185 -16.82 -2.52 -3.30
N PHE A 186 -15.64 -2.75 -3.89
CA PHE A 186 -15.51 -2.93 -5.33
C PHE A 186 -16.33 -4.10 -5.85
N TYR A 187 -16.29 -5.26 -5.19
CA TYR A 187 -17.10 -6.42 -5.58
C TYR A 187 -18.60 -6.14 -5.49
N LEU A 188 -19.07 -5.44 -4.45
CA LEU A 188 -20.48 -5.04 -4.31
C LEU A 188 -20.93 -4.08 -5.43
N THR A 189 -20.01 -3.34 -6.06
CA THR A 189 -20.35 -2.52 -7.23
C THR A 189 -20.47 -3.30 -8.54
N LYS A 190 -19.90 -4.51 -8.61
CA LYS A 190 -20.16 -5.42 -9.74
C LYS A 190 -21.58 -5.93 -9.54
N LYS A 191 -22.51 -5.55 -10.43
CA LYS A 191 -23.93 -5.95 -10.39
C LYS A 191 -24.07 -7.48 -10.57
N ASP A 192 -23.75 -8.25 -9.53
CA ASP A 192 -23.98 -9.69 -9.47
C ASP A 192 -25.36 -9.94 -8.82
N LYS A 193 -26.17 -10.80 -9.45
CA LYS A 193 -27.50 -11.18 -8.97
C LYS A 193 -27.44 -12.21 -7.84
N ASP A 194 -26.26 -12.79 -7.58
CA ASP A 194 -26.06 -13.80 -6.55
C ASP A 194 -26.04 -13.18 -5.14
N PHE A 195 -27.16 -13.30 -4.43
CA PHE A 195 -27.33 -12.81 -3.07
C PHE A 195 -26.30 -13.38 -2.08
N LYS A 196 -25.89 -14.66 -2.24
CA LYS A 196 -24.92 -15.29 -1.33
C LYS A 196 -23.54 -14.66 -1.45
N LYS A 197 -23.13 -14.32 -2.68
CA LYS A 197 -21.87 -13.59 -2.89
C LYS A 197 -21.91 -12.18 -2.31
N ASN A 198 -23.04 -11.48 -2.48
CA ASN A 198 -23.20 -10.14 -1.92
C ASN A 198 -23.11 -10.18 -0.39
N ILE A 199 -23.73 -11.17 0.28
CA ILE A 199 -23.55 -11.41 1.72
C ILE A 199 -22.08 -11.65 2.06
N PHE A 200 -21.38 -12.51 1.32
CA PHE A 200 -19.96 -12.78 1.57
C PHE A 200 -19.11 -11.50 1.48
N TYR A 201 -19.37 -10.62 0.50
CA TYR A 201 -18.68 -9.35 0.38
C TYR A 201 -19.06 -8.34 1.48
N ILE A 202 -20.32 -8.33 1.95
CA ILE A 202 -20.72 -7.52 3.12
C ILE A 202 -19.96 -7.99 4.36
N PHE A 203 -19.88 -9.29 4.61
CA PHE A 203 -19.07 -9.84 5.69
C PHE A 203 -17.59 -9.47 5.55
N GLY A 204 -17.03 -9.54 4.34
CA GLY A 204 -15.65 -9.11 4.11
C GLY A 204 -15.44 -7.62 4.38
N PHE A 205 -16.43 -6.77 4.05
CA PHE A 205 -16.37 -5.35 4.37
C PHE A 205 -16.32 -5.11 5.88
N ILE A 206 -17.23 -5.76 6.63
CA ILE A 206 -17.30 -5.67 8.10
C ILE A 206 -16.02 -6.21 8.73
N LEU A 207 -15.52 -7.35 8.28
CA LEU A 207 -14.27 -7.96 8.76
C LEU A 207 -13.07 -7.03 8.54
N GLY A 208 -12.96 -6.43 7.35
CA GLY A 208 -11.91 -5.46 7.05
C GLY A 208 -12.01 -4.21 7.92
N PHE A 209 -13.23 -3.73 8.15
CA PHE A 209 -13.51 -2.58 9.00
C PHE A 209 -13.12 -2.87 10.46
N MET A 210 -13.46 -4.05 10.98
CA MET A 210 -12.99 -4.51 12.29
C MET A 210 -11.45 -4.50 12.36
N GLY A 211 -10.76 -4.99 11.32
CA GLY A 211 -9.30 -4.91 11.24
C GLY A 211 -8.74 -3.49 11.37
N VAL A 212 -9.39 -2.51 10.74
CA VAL A 212 -9.05 -1.08 10.88
C VAL A 212 -9.22 -0.61 12.33
N PHE A 213 -10.33 -0.95 12.98
CA PHE A 213 -10.59 -0.53 14.36
C PHE A 213 -9.62 -1.17 15.36
N VAL A 214 -9.35 -2.47 15.21
CA VAL A 214 -8.40 -3.20 16.06
C VAL A 214 -6.99 -2.63 15.94
N SER A 215 -6.62 -2.09 14.77
CA SER A 215 -5.31 -1.46 14.58
C SER A 215 -5.07 -0.20 15.42
N ALA A 216 -6.13 0.37 16.00
CA ALA A 216 -6.09 1.65 16.71
C ALA A 216 -5.36 2.77 15.95
N SER A 217 -5.26 2.71 14.62
CA SER A 217 -4.51 3.67 13.81
C SER A 217 -5.47 4.58 13.03
N LYS A 218 -5.16 5.88 13.02
CA LYS A 218 -5.94 6.88 12.26
C LYS A 218 -5.74 6.75 10.75
N SER A 219 -4.55 6.36 10.29
CA SER A 219 -4.23 6.35 8.85
C SER A 219 -5.00 5.31 8.02
N PRO A 220 -5.25 4.06 8.48
CA PRO A 220 -6.09 3.12 7.74
C PRO A 220 -7.56 3.53 7.68
N LEU A 221 -8.09 4.12 8.76
CA LEU A 221 -9.46 4.65 8.78
C LEU A 221 -9.61 5.81 7.80
N LEU A 222 -8.68 6.77 7.83
CA LEU A 222 -8.68 7.89 6.88
C LEU A 222 -8.57 7.40 5.43
N ALA A 223 -7.70 6.43 5.15
CA ALA A 223 -7.59 5.82 3.82
C ALA A 223 -8.89 5.13 3.40
N LEU A 224 -9.54 4.39 4.30
CA LEU A 224 -10.82 3.72 3.99
C LEU A 224 -11.89 4.75 3.63
N ILE A 225 -12.05 5.80 4.44
CA ILE A 225 -13.06 6.83 4.23
C ILE A 225 -12.78 7.59 2.94
N LEU A 226 -11.60 8.22 2.79
CA LEU A 226 -11.28 9.05 1.63
C LEU A 226 -11.33 8.27 0.31
N VAL A 227 -10.80 7.04 0.28
CA VAL A 227 -10.76 6.26 -0.96
C VAL A 227 -12.14 5.73 -1.31
N SER A 228 -12.93 5.27 -0.33
CA SER A 228 -14.33 4.86 -0.58
C SER A 228 -15.16 6.02 -1.11
N LEU A 229 -15.01 7.21 -0.50
CA LEU A 229 -15.65 8.45 -0.94
C LEU A 229 -15.35 8.76 -2.40
N LEU A 230 -14.07 8.88 -2.73
CA LEU A 230 -13.62 9.22 -4.08
C LEU A 230 -14.04 8.16 -5.09
N PHE A 231 -13.94 6.87 -4.72
CA PHE A 231 -14.36 5.77 -5.57
C PHE A 231 -15.85 5.84 -5.91
N LEU A 232 -16.70 5.91 -4.89
CA LEU A 232 -18.15 5.94 -5.07
C LEU A 232 -18.58 7.18 -5.85
N PHE A 233 -17.98 8.34 -5.55
CA PHE A 233 -18.23 9.58 -6.26
C PHE A 233 -17.94 9.44 -7.76
N LEU A 234 -16.77 8.87 -8.10
CA LEU A 234 -16.39 8.67 -9.50
C LEU A 234 -17.24 7.61 -10.20
N TRP A 235 -17.68 6.58 -9.47
CA TRP A 235 -18.41 5.41 -9.97
C TRP A 235 -19.91 5.65 -10.14
N TYR A 236 -20.58 6.28 -9.15
CA TYR A 236 -22.03 6.47 -9.14
C TYR A 236 -22.48 7.93 -9.29
N GLY A 237 -21.57 8.90 -9.16
CA GLY A 237 -21.87 10.33 -9.17
C GLY A 237 -22.10 10.92 -7.77
N SER A 238 -22.16 12.25 -7.70
CA SER A 238 -22.16 13.03 -6.46
C SER A 238 -23.34 12.73 -5.53
N VAL A 239 -24.57 12.75 -6.07
CA VAL A 239 -25.81 12.63 -5.29
C VAL A 239 -25.92 11.25 -4.62
N LYS A 240 -25.73 10.16 -5.39
CA LYS A 240 -25.82 8.79 -4.85
C LYS A 240 -24.73 8.52 -3.82
N SER A 241 -23.55 9.08 -4.02
CA SER A 241 -22.44 8.93 -3.08
C SER A 241 -22.74 9.66 -1.77
N LEU A 242 -23.22 10.91 -1.85
CA LEU A 242 -23.63 11.68 -0.67
C LEU A 242 -24.71 10.93 0.13
N LEU A 243 -25.73 10.39 -0.55
CA LEU A 243 -26.78 9.60 0.10
C LEU A 243 -26.21 8.37 0.81
N LEU A 244 -25.34 7.59 0.16
CA LEU A 244 -24.74 6.41 0.78
C LEU A 244 -23.93 6.78 2.04
N LEU A 245 -23.23 7.91 2.01
CA LEU A 245 -22.41 8.38 3.12
C LEU A 245 -23.26 8.87 4.29
N LEU A 246 -24.35 9.58 4.00
CA LEU A 246 -25.31 10.00 5.01
C LEU A 246 -25.92 8.76 5.67
N THR A 247 -26.31 7.74 4.90
CA THR A 247 -26.83 6.49 5.45
C THR A 247 -25.79 5.79 6.33
N LEU A 248 -24.55 5.66 5.88
CA LEU A 248 -23.47 5.06 6.69
C LEU A 248 -23.18 5.89 7.96
N GLY A 249 -23.16 7.21 7.86
CA GLY A 249 -22.96 8.11 8.98
C GLY A 249 -24.07 7.99 10.02
N ILE A 250 -25.33 7.90 9.59
CA ILE A 250 -26.48 7.67 10.47
C ILE A 250 -26.38 6.31 11.17
N ILE A 251 -26.03 5.24 10.44
CA ILE A 251 -25.84 3.92 11.04
C ILE A 251 -24.74 3.97 12.12
N ILE A 252 -23.58 4.55 11.80
CA ILE A 252 -22.48 4.68 12.77
C ILE A 252 -22.91 5.49 13.99
N TYR A 253 -23.66 6.58 13.79
CA TYR A 253 -24.17 7.42 14.87
C TYR A 253 -25.16 6.69 15.77
N VAL A 254 -26.15 5.98 15.18
CA VAL A 254 -27.17 5.23 15.92
C VAL A 254 -26.55 4.12 16.75
N PHE A 255 -25.61 3.37 16.18
CA PHE A 255 -24.95 2.24 16.86
C PHE A 255 -23.65 2.64 17.56
N PHE A 256 -23.38 3.94 17.74
CA PHE A 256 -22.06 4.40 18.20
C PHE A 256 -21.68 3.81 19.56
N ALA A 257 -22.60 3.83 20.53
CA ALA A 257 -22.39 3.30 21.87
C ALA A 257 -22.18 1.77 21.87
N ASP A 258 -22.97 1.03 21.09
CA ASP A 258 -22.85 -0.43 20.99
C ASP A 258 -21.54 -0.83 20.30
N ILE A 259 -21.16 -0.10 19.24
CA ILE A 259 -19.89 -0.28 18.55
C ILE A 259 -18.74 0.00 19.52
N LEU A 260 -18.83 1.06 20.33
CA LEU A 260 -17.83 1.40 21.34
C LEU A 260 -17.64 0.29 22.37
N PHE A 261 -18.75 -0.16 22.97
CA PHE A 261 -18.75 -1.22 23.97
C PHE A 261 -18.14 -2.51 23.39
N PHE A 262 -18.63 -2.94 22.23
CA PHE A 262 -18.15 -4.14 21.54
C PHE A 262 -16.65 -4.06 21.22
N LEU A 263 -16.15 -2.92 20.75
CA LEU A 263 -14.75 -2.75 20.38
C LEU A 263 -13.80 -2.63 21.57
N ASN A 264 -14.24 -2.01 22.66
CA ASN A 264 -13.42 -1.88 23.86
C ASN A 264 -13.34 -3.22 24.61
N ASP A 265 -14.47 -3.88 24.85
CA ASP A 265 -14.49 -5.11 25.66
C ASP A 265 -13.90 -6.32 24.93
N ILE A 266 -14.23 -6.52 23.66
CA ILE A 266 -13.82 -7.74 22.93
C ILE A 266 -12.43 -7.57 22.33
N PHE A 267 -12.11 -6.37 21.82
CA PHE A 267 -10.88 -6.14 21.06
C PHE A 267 -9.86 -5.25 21.76
N LYS A 268 -10.20 -4.65 22.91
CA LYS A 268 -9.32 -3.83 23.73
C LYS A 268 -8.63 -2.73 22.92
N SER A 269 -9.38 -2.10 22.02
CA SER A 269 -8.87 -1.08 21.09
C SER A 269 -8.97 0.33 21.67
N SER A 270 -7.87 1.09 21.60
CA SER A 270 -7.82 2.50 22.02
C SER A 270 -8.05 3.50 20.87
N LEU A 271 -8.64 3.06 19.73
CA LEU A 271 -8.83 3.94 18.57
C LEU A 271 -9.64 5.21 18.91
N ILE A 272 -10.77 5.05 19.62
CA ILE A 272 -11.67 6.17 19.94
C ILE A 272 -11.01 7.14 20.92
N GLU A 273 -10.41 6.64 22.00
CA GLU A 273 -9.65 7.47 22.95
C GLU A 273 -8.61 8.33 22.23
N ARG A 274 -7.91 7.75 21.25
CA ARG A 274 -6.91 8.46 20.45
C ARG A 274 -7.48 9.46 19.45
N ILE A 275 -8.71 9.26 18.97
CA ILE A 275 -9.42 10.24 18.13
C ILE A 275 -9.88 11.41 19.00
N LEU A 276 -10.53 11.13 20.14
CA LEU A 276 -11.00 12.13 21.09
C LEU A 276 -9.83 12.97 21.61
N TYR A 277 -8.75 12.33 22.07
CA TYR A 277 -7.53 13.02 22.50
C TYR A 277 -6.95 13.93 21.41
N ALA A 278 -6.96 13.48 20.14
CA ALA A 278 -6.46 14.29 19.04
C ALA A 278 -7.36 15.50 18.70
N ILE A 279 -8.65 15.44 19.04
CA ILE A 279 -9.59 16.55 18.89
C ILE A 279 -9.45 17.52 20.08
N GLU A 280 -9.32 16.99 21.29
CA GLU A 280 -9.29 17.78 22.53
C GLU A 280 -7.94 18.46 22.80
N VAL A 281 -6.84 17.72 22.65
CA VAL A 281 -5.48 18.17 23.01
C VAL A 281 -4.70 18.70 21.81
N GLY A 282 -5.17 18.43 20.59
CA GLY A 282 -4.50 18.77 19.34
C GLY A 282 -3.63 17.63 18.79
N GLY A 283 -2.96 17.89 17.67
CA GLY A 283 -2.20 16.92 16.89
C GLY A 283 -1.02 16.27 17.63
N ASP A 284 -0.38 15.31 16.95
CA ASP A 284 0.85 14.66 17.45
C ASP A 284 2.03 15.63 17.26
N LYS A 285 2.41 16.35 18.33
CA LYS A 285 3.51 17.32 18.32
C LYS A 285 4.82 16.77 17.77
N THR A 286 5.07 15.46 17.93
CA THR A 286 6.27 14.82 17.38
C THR A 286 6.23 14.79 15.85
N ARG A 287 5.06 14.49 15.26
CA ARG A 287 4.87 14.50 13.81
C ARG A 287 4.91 15.91 13.23
N GLU A 288 4.35 16.89 13.94
CA GLU A 288 4.43 18.30 13.55
C GLU A 288 5.89 18.74 13.49
N LYS A 289 6.70 18.35 14.48
CA LYS A 289 8.14 18.60 14.47
C LYS A 289 8.83 17.92 13.28
N TYR A 290 8.57 16.64 13.01
CA TYR A 290 9.17 15.94 11.87
C TYR A 290 8.85 16.62 10.54
N PHE A 291 7.61 17.09 10.38
CA PHE A 291 7.17 17.79 9.19
C PHE A 291 7.87 19.15 9.05
N ALA A 292 7.89 19.95 10.12
CA ALA A 292 8.54 21.26 10.13
C ALA A 292 10.05 21.14 9.85
N THR A 293 10.74 20.21 10.50
CA THR A 293 12.17 19.99 10.29
C THR A 293 12.46 19.55 8.86
N ALA A 294 11.73 18.57 8.32
CA ALA A 294 11.95 18.13 6.94
C ALA A 294 11.65 19.22 5.91
N PHE A 295 10.69 20.09 6.19
CA PHE A 295 10.41 21.25 5.35
C PHE A 295 11.54 22.28 5.40
N ASN A 296 12.06 22.57 6.59
CA ASN A 296 13.21 23.47 6.75
C ASN A 296 14.46 22.91 6.05
N GLU A 297 14.75 21.61 6.23
CA GLU A 297 15.87 20.95 5.52
C GLU A 297 15.74 21.04 3.99
N PHE A 298 14.51 20.99 3.46
CA PHE A 298 14.25 21.25 2.04
C PHE A 298 14.50 22.72 1.66
N ILE A 299 14.01 23.68 2.44
CA ILE A 299 14.19 25.11 2.16
C ILE A 299 15.68 25.50 2.17
N ASP A 300 16.46 24.90 3.07
CA ASP A 300 17.91 25.12 3.17
C ASP A 300 18.67 24.50 1.99
N ASN A 301 18.16 23.41 1.41
CA ASN A 301 18.77 22.68 0.29
C ASN A 301 17.77 22.38 -0.85
N PRO A 302 17.23 23.40 -1.53
CA PRO A 302 16.03 23.24 -2.35
C PRO A 302 16.26 22.49 -3.66
N ILE A 303 17.48 22.49 -4.19
CA ILE A 303 17.76 21.89 -5.51
C ILE A 303 17.98 20.38 -5.38
N PHE A 304 18.92 19.98 -4.52
CA PHE A 304 19.36 18.59 -4.39
C PHE A 304 18.88 17.90 -3.12
N GLY A 305 18.24 18.62 -2.19
CA GLY A 305 17.85 18.10 -0.88
C GLY A 305 19.02 18.01 0.11
N ASN A 306 18.69 17.69 1.35
CA ASN A 306 19.63 17.53 2.44
C ASN A 306 20.10 16.08 2.60
N ALA A 307 19.20 15.19 3.05
CA ALA A 307 19.49 13.78 3.31
C ALA A 307 18.22 12.90 3.22
N MET A 308 18.40 11.58 3.08
CA MET A 308 17.32 10.58 3.04
C MET A 308 16.62 10.39 4.39
N LEU A 309 17.23 10.83 5.48
CA LEU A 309 16.67 10.85 6.84
C LEU A 309 16.89 12.24 7.42
N ILE A 310 16.01 12.65 8.34
CA ILE A 310 16.15 13.89 9.10
C ILE A 310 17.47 13.86 9.87
N GLN A 311 18.23 14.96 9.82
CA GLN A 311 19.56 15.07 10.45
C GLN A 311 19.58 16.02 11.66
N GLU A 312 18.46 16.67 12.00
CA GLU A 312 18.36 17.46 13.23
C GLU A 312 18.59 16.58 14.47
N TYR A 313 19.58 16.97 15.30
CA TYR A 313 20.09 16.20 16.45
C TYR A 313 19.01 15.54 17.32
N SER A 314 17.93 16.25 17.64
CA SER A 314 16.90 15.76 18.57
C SER A 314 16.00 14.66 18.00
N ILE A 315 15.97 14.50 16.68
CA ILE A 315 15.08 13.58 15.95
C ILE A 315 15.81 12.89 14.79
N SER A 316 17.14 12.88 14.82
CA SER A 316 17.98 12.39 13.73
C SER A 316 17.72 10.91 13.44
N GLY A 317 17.81 10.52 12.17
CA GLY A 317 17.54 9.14 11.72
C GLY A 317 16.05 8.82 11.53
N ASN A 318 15.15 9.78 11.77
CA ASN A 318 13.71 9.66 11.47
C ASN A 318 13.38 10.18 10.05
N TYR A 319 12.11 10.09 9.68
CA TYR A 319 11.57 10.52 8.38
C TYR A 319 10.24 11.26 8.57
N PRO A 320 9.85 12.16 7.65
CA PRO A 320 8.70 13.06 7.84
C PRO A 320 7.32 12.40 7.80
N HIS A 321 7.23 11.10 7.55
CA HIS A 321 5.97 10.36 7.37
C HIS A 321 5.07 10.90 6.24
N ASN A 322 5.65 11.60 5.26
CA ASN A 322 4.97 12.11 4.09
C ASN A 322 5.87 11.94 2.86
N LEU A 323 5.43 11.14 1.89
CA LEU A 323 6.22 10.77 0.71
C LEU A 323 6.67 11.98 -0.13
N ILE A 324 5.83 13.02 -0.27
CA ILE A 324 6.17 14.20 -1.07
C ILE A 324 7.22 15.02 -0.33
N LEU A 325 7.00 15.25 0.98
CA LEU A 325 7.94 16.00 1.79
C LEU A 325 9.28 15.26 1.93
N GLU A 326 9.27 13.94 2.06
CA GLU A 326 10.50 13.13 2.08
C GLU A 326 11.26 13.24 0.77
N ALA A 327 10.57 13.26 -0.37
CA ALA A 327 11.20 13.43 -1.68
C ALA A 327 11.81 14.84 -1.85
N LEU A 328 11.14 15.87 -1.33
CA LEU A 328 11.65 17.24 -1.30
C LEU A 328 12.85 17.38 -0.36
N MET A 329 12.75 16.85 0.86
CA MET A 329 13.82 16.85 1.84
C MET A 329 15.05 16.10 1.33
N SER A 330 14.88 14.93 0.70
CA SER A 330 15.99 14.07 0.32
C SER A 330 16.63 14.39 -1.04
N ILE A 331 15.85 14.81 -2.04
CA ILE A 331 16.34 15.04 -3.41
C ILE A 331 15.98 16.45 -3.91
N GLY A 332 15.47 17.31 -3.04
CA GLY A 332 15.07 18.67 -3.42
C GLY A 332 13.91 18.70 -4.41
N PHE A 333 13.85 19.80 -5.15
CA PHE A 333 12.83 20.06 -6.15
C PHE A 333 12.80 18.97 -7.24
N MET A 334 13.96 18.42 -7.61
CA MET A 334 14.04 17.36 -8.63
C MET A 334 13.32 16.07 -8.20
N GLY A 335 13.48 15.63 -6.95
CA GLY A 335 12.74 14.49 -6.43
C GLY A 335 11.26 14.80 -6.28
N GLY A 336 10.95 15.96 -5.68
CA GLY A 336 9.59 16.41 -5.45
C GLY A 336 8.76 16.47 -6.74
N ILE A 337 9.27 17.13 -7.79
CA ILE A 337 8.54 17.23 -9.06
C ILE A 337 8.38 15.86 -9.72
N THR A 338 9.42 15.02 -9.70
CA THR A 338 9.36 13.70 -10.34
C THR A 338 8.34 12.80 -9.66
N ILE A 339 8.29 12.77 -8.31
CA ILE A 339 7.30 11.97 -7.57
C ILE A 339 5.89 12.52 -7.75
N MET A 340 5.70 13.84 -7.75
CA MET A 340 4.39 14.45 -7.97
C MET A 340 3.85 14.14 -9.37
N LEU A 341 4.67 14.24 -10.41
CA LEU A 341 4.27 13.88 -11.77
C LEU A 341 3.95 12.38 -11.90
N TRP A 342 4.71 11.52 -11.22
CA TRP A 342 4.42 10.08 -11.15
C TRP A 342 3.06 9.81 -10.48
N ILE A 343 2.81 10.43 -9.33
CA ILE A 343 1.53 10.33 -8.60
C ILE A 343 0.38 10.84 -9.46
N ALA A 344 0.52 12.00 -10.10
CA ALA A 344 -0.50 12.58 -10.97
C ALA A 344 -0.87 11.64 -12.13
N LYS A 345 0.13 10.96 -12.73
CA LYS A 345 -0.10 9.96 -13.76
C LYS A 345 -0.89 8.76 -13.26
N CYS A 346 -0.60 8.27 -12.06
CA CYS A 346 -1.33 7.17 -11.42
C CYS A 346 -2.75 7.59 -11.01
N ILE A 347 -2.96 8.80 -10.48
CA ILE A 347 -4.28 9.37 -10.16
C ILE A 347 -5.14 9.48 -11.42
N ARG A 348 -4.58 9.98 -12.52
CA ARG A 348 -5.27 9.97 -13.83
C ARG A 348 -5.69 8.56 -14.22
N GLY A 349 -4.84 7.58 -13.94
CA GLY A 349 -5.14 6.17 -14.13
C GLY A 349 -6.33 5.67 -13.31
N PHE A 350 -6.38 6.03 -12.03
CA PHE A 350 -7.52 5.75 -11.16
C PHE A 350 -8.81 6.36 -11.69
N TYR A 351 -8.78 7.65 -12.03
CA TYR A 351 -9.93 8.35 -12.61
C TYR A 351 -10.48 7.64 -13.85
N LEU A 352 -9.59 7.30 -14.81
CA LEU A 352 -9.99 6.63 -16.04
C LEU A 352 -10.58 5.23 -15.78
N ASN A 353 -9.99 4.46 -14.87
CA ASN A 353 -10.51 3.13 -14.52
C ASN A 353 -11.90 3.19 -13.91
N CYS A 354 -12.14 4.13 -12.98
CA CYS A 354 -13.47 4.34 -12.39
C CYS A 354 -14.49 4.77 -13.46
N LYS A 355 -14.16 5.77 -14.29
CA LYS A 355 -15.09 6.29 -15.30
C LYS A 355 -15.44 5.29 -16.39
N LYS A 356 -14.52 4.40 -16.73
CA LYS A 356 -14.75 3.32 -17.69
C LYS A 356 -15.36 2.05 -17.06
N HIS A 357 -15.64 2.06 -15.75
CA HIS A 357 -16.08 0.87 -15.01
C HIS A 357 -15.16 -0.35 -15.24
N SER A 358 -13.85 -0.09 -15.31
CA SER A 358 -12.84 -1.11 -15.64
C SER A 358 -12.83 -2.24 -14.62
N ALA A 359 -12.74 -3.49 -15.08
CA ALA A 359 -12.57 -4.66 -14.22
C ALA A 359 -11.31 -4.57 -13.33
N ASN A 360 -10.32 -3.77 -13.75
CA ASN A 360 -9.05 -3.56 -13.05
C ASN A 360 -9.07 -2.36 -12.07
N THR A 361 -10.23 -1.74 -11.83
CA THR A 361 -10.35 -0.57 -10.93
C THR A 361 -9.84 -0.87 -9.52
N TRP A 362 -9.96 -2.11 -9.05
CA TRP A 362 -9.44 -2.54 -7.75
C TRP A 362 -7.94 -2.23 -7.57
N ILE A 363 -7.11 -2.36 -8.61
CA ILE A 363 -5.67 -2.04 -8.55
C ILE A 363 -5.47 -0.56 -8.26
N SER A 364 -6.29 0.28 -8.91
CA SER A 364 -6.22 1.72 -8.72
C SER A 364 -6.79 2.16 -7.38
N LEU A 365 -7.76 1.43 -6.83
CA LEU A 365 -8.25 1.63 -5.46
C LEU A 365 -7.16 1.36 -4.44
N LEU A 366 -6.43 0.25 -4.60
CA LEU A 366 -5.32 -0.08 -3.70
C LEU A 366 -4.15 0.90 -3.86
N PHE A 367 -3.86 1.37 -5.08
CA PHE A 367 -2.94 2.50 -5.26
C PHE A 367 -3.37 3.73 -4.46
N MET A 368 -4.63 4.15 -4.57
CA MET A 368 -5.14 5.32 -3.83
C MET A 368 -5.07 5.10 -2.31
N GLN A 369 -5.35 3.89 -1.82
CA GLN A 369 -5.17 3.53 -0.42
C GLN A 369 -3.74 3.74 0.04
N TYR A 370 -2.77 3.14 -0.67
CA TYR A 370 -1.37 3.24 -0.26
C TYR A 370 -0.77 4.62 -0.53
N LEU A 371 -1.32 5.41 -1.46
CA LEU A 371 -0.99 6.83 -1.61
C LEU A 371 -1.43 7.61 -0.37
N VAL A 372 -2.68 7.47 0.09
CA VAL A 372 -3.15 8.12 1.32
C VAL A 372 -2.31 7.67 2.52
N PHE A 373 -2.04 6.37 2.65
CA PHE A 373 -1.12 5.86 3.68
C PHE A 373 0.24 6.58 3.64
N SER A 374 0.83 6.73 2.46
CA SER A 374 2.13 7.38 2.24
C SER A 374 2.16 8.87 2.58
N MET A 375 1.00 9.54 2.69
CA MET A 375 0.93 10.95 3.10
C MET A 375 0.96 11.14 4.62
N PHE A 376 0.68 10.08 5.39
CA PHE A 376 0.54 10.16 6.85
C PHE A 376 1.38 9.12 7.61
N SER A 377 2.04 8.21 6.91
CA SER A 377 2.76 7.06 7.45
C SER A 377 3.72 6.45 6.41
N GLY A 378 4.73 5.72 6.87
CA GLY A 378 5.73 5.08 6.01
C GLY A 378 6.81 6.04 5.51
N ASN A 379 7.68 5.53 4.65
CA ASN A 379 8.78 6.25 3.99
C ASN A 379 8.97 5.75 2.55
N ILE A 380 9.80 6.42 1.75
CA ILE A 380 10.06 6.09 0.35
C ILE A 380 10.66 4.68 0.21
N PHE A 381 11.66 4.36 1.06
CA PHE A 381 12.52 3.19 0.87
C PHE A 381 11.92 1.87 1.39
N SER A 382 10.84 1.89 2.17
CA SER A 382 10.22 0.68 2.72
C SER A 382 8.75 0.49 2.34
N ASN A 383 8.12 1.46 1.65
CA ASN A 383 6.70 1.39 1.28
C ASN A 383 6.48 0.65 -0.05
N ASN A 384 6.72 -0.66 -0.04
CA ASN A 384 6.64 -1.51 -1.23
C ASN A 384 5.26 -1.51 -1.91
N LEU A 385 4.17 -1.52 -1.14
CA LEU A 385 2.81 -1.62 -1.71
C LEU A 385 2.42 -0.36 -2.49
N PHE A 386 2.83 0.84 -2.04
CA PHE A 386 2.68 2.06 -2.84
C PHE A 386 3.34 1.91 -4.22
N TRP A 387 4.61 1.49 -4.24
CA TRP A 387 5.36 1.35 -5.48
C TRP A 387 4.79 0.27 -6.39
N ILE A 388 4.49 -0.92 -5.86
CA ILE A 388 3.89 -2.04 -6.60
C ILE A 388 2.56 -1.62 -7.23
N PHE A 389 1.64 -1.02 -6.47
CA PHE A 389 0.36 -0.60 -7.03
C PHE A 389 0.50 0.57 -8.01
N SER A 390 1.42 1.51 -7.78
CA SER A 390 1.67 2.60 -8.73
C SER A 390 2.11 2.08 -10.11
N VAL A 391 3.03 1.09 -10.15
CA VAL A 391 3.48 0.51 -11.43
C VAL A 391 2.41 -0.37 -12.09
N LEU A 392 1.58 -1.07 -11.29
CA LEU A 392 0.46 -1.86 -11.78
C LEU A 392 -0.61 -0.98 -12.43
N VAL A 393 -0.95 0.17 -11.84
CA VAL A 393 -1.91 1.13 -12.42
C VAL A 393 -1.48 1.56 -13.82
N ILE A 394 -0.20 1.92 -13.99
CA ILE A 394 0.33 2.26 -15.32
C ILE A 394 0.27 1.07 -16.29
N GLY A 395 0.55 -0.13 -15.80
CA GLY A 395 0.52 -1.36 -16.58
C GLY A 395 -0.87 -1.71 -17.11
N VAL A 396 -1.91 -1.64 -16.27
CA VAL A 396 -3.28 -2.00 -16.68
C VAL A 396 -3.93 -0.97 -17.59
N ASN A 397 -3.64 0.32 -17.39
CA ASN A 397 -4.18 1.39 -18.23
C ASN A 397 -3.62 1.35 -19.65
N TYR A 398 -2.44 0.77 -19.85
CA TYR A 398 -1.92 0.58 -21.18
C TYR A 398 -2.73 -0.44 -21.97
N LYS A 399 -2.96 -1.62 -21.39
CA LYS A 399 -3.64 -2.73 -22.08
C LYS A 399 -5.07 -2.34 -22.50
N SER A 400 -5.76 -1.52 -21.69
CA SER A 400 -7.09 -1.03 -22.05
C SER A 400 -7.06 -0.08 -23.25
N ILE A 401 -6.11 0.86 -23.31
CA ILE A 401 -5.96 1.81 -24.41
C ILE A 401 -5.56 1.11 -25.71
N THR A 402 -4.64 0.12 -25.68
CA THR A 402 -4.25 -0.62 -26.89
C THR A 402 -5.36 -1.48 -27.44
N ASN A 403 -6.14 -2.12 -26.57
CA ASN A 403 -7.26 -2.96 -27.01
C ASN A 403 -8.38 -2.10 -27.62
N GLU A 404 -8.60 -0.88 -27.11
CA GLU A 404 -9.53 0.09 -27.72
C GLU A 404 -9.04 0.59 -29.09
N LYS A 405 -7.74 0.92 -29.22
CA LYS A 405 -7.18 1.39 -30.50
C LYS A 405 -7.21 0.29 -31.56
N TYR A 406 -6.81 -0.94 -31.22
CA TYR A 406 -6.87 -2.08 -32.15
C TYR A 406 -8.30 -2.40 -32.61
N LYS A 407 -9.31 -2.20 -31.76
CA LYS A 407 -10.72 -2.36 -32.15
C LYS A 407 -11.21 -1.26 -33.09
N ARG A 408 -10.70 -0.04 -32.97
CA ARG A 408 -11.05 1.08 -33.87
C ARG A 408 -10.37 0.98 -35.23
N ASP A 409 -9.16 0.42 -35.28
CA ASP A 409 -8.40 0.30 -36.53
C ASP A 409 -8.83 -0.92 -37.38
N ASN A 410 -9.69 -1.80 -36.85
CA ASN A 410 -10.17 -3.03 -37.51
C ASN A 410 -11.71 -3.10 -37.64
N VAL A 411 -12.39 -1.96 -37.50
CA VAL A 411 -13.81 -1.72 -37.82
C VAL A 411 -13.84 -0.59 -38.81
#